data_AF-A0A0N5BBF0-F1
#
_entry.id   AF-A0A0N5BBF0-F1
#
_cell.length_a   1.000
_cell.length_b   1.000
_cell.length_c   1.000
_cell.angle_alpha   90.00
_cell.angle_beta   90.00
_cell.angle_gamma   90.00
#
_symmetry.space_group_name_H-M   'P 1'
#
loop_
_entity.id
_entity.type
_entity.pdbx_description
1 polymer ?
#
loop_
_entity_poly.entity_id
_entity_poly.type
_entity_poly.pdbx_seq_one_letter_code
_entity_poly.pdbx_strand_id
1 'polypeptide(L)'
;MQYAAIYMNLILNYDVATTGTITSFPYFFGVIVKILYEYLSDNEKFCSVSIMLRILKSTSQITTGITFIILGLFATQYRFLDVILYSVQIILGASCSVAISKSCLLVSQQHFHFVMSIASIGNSIALLIVPSLVSLIMPNFEVEGWKTLFSIIGVLTIVSNIGFLIVLKTEPEEWTKTNVADNKNKETNLNNSISY
;
A
#
# COMPACT_ATOMS: atom_id res chain seq x y z
N MET A 1 5.56 -9.72 1.34
CA MET A 1 6.88 -10.09 1.90
C MET A 1 7.13 -11.58 1.67
N GLN A 2 7.55 -11.98 0.46
CA GLN A 2 7.82 -13.40 0.15
C GLN A 2 9.02 -13.97 0.94
N TYR A 3 9.95 -13.11 1.36
CA TYR A 3 11.23 -13.48 1.96
C TYR A 3 11.26 -13.44 3.50
N ALA A 4 10.15 -13.08 4.15
CA ALA A 4 10.13 -12.91 5.59
C ALA A 4 10.24 -14.22 6.38
N ALA A 5 9.59 -15.29 5.91
CA ALA A 5 9.73 -16.61 6.53
C ALA A 5 11.18 -17.14 6.41
N ILE A 6 11.86 -16.82 5.30
CA ILE A 6 13.25 -17.16 5.05
C ILE A 6 14.16 -16.39 6.02
N TYR A 7 13.94 -15.08 6.20
CA TYR A 7 14.67 -14.26 7.19
C TYR A 7 14.50 -14.80 8.62
N MET A 8 13.26 -15.10 9.03
CA MET A 8 12.99 -15.59 10.39
C MET A 8 13.57 -16.97 10.66
N ASN A 9 13.57 -17.86 9.67
CA ASN A 9 14.12 -19.20 9.81
C ASN A 9 15.65 -19.22 9.74
N LEU A 10 16.25 -18.63 8.68
CA LEU A 10 17.69 -18.70 8.44
C LEU A 10 18.51 -17.81 9.37
N ILE A 11 18.00 -16.62 9.73
CA ILE A 11 18.80 -15.63 10.47
C ILE A 11 18.41 -15.61 11.94
N LEU A 12 17.11 -15.53 12.21
CA LEU A 12 16.64 -15.49 13.59
C LEU A 12 16.64 -16.90 14.20
N ASN A 13 16.84 -17.98 13.44
CA ASN A 13 16.81 -19.36 13.94
C ASN A 13 15.48 -19.70 14.63
N TYR A 14 14.34 -19.22 14.10
CA TYR A 14 13.02 -19.69 14.52
C TYR A 14 12.69 -21.01 13.84
N ASP A 15 12.13 -21.94 14.62
CA ASP A 15 11.59 -23.18 14.06
C ASP A 15 10.44 -22.85 13.10
N VAL A 16 10.26 -23.69 12.09
CA VAL A 16 9.31 -23.45 10.99
C VAL A 16 7.87 -23.37 11.53
N ALA A 17 7.53 -24.20 12.51
CA ALA A 17 6.22 -24.18 13.16
C ALA A 17 5.96 -22.87 13.91
N THR A 18 6.95 -22.38 14.67
CA THR A 18 6.85 -21.09 15.38
C THR A 18 6.86 -19.89 14.44
N THR A 19 7.53 -19.99 13.30
CA THR A 19 7.53 -18.93 12.27
C THR A 19 6.15 -18.77 11.66
N GLY A 20 5.42 -19.87 11.43
CA GLY A 20 4.05 -19.84 10.94
C GLY A 20 3.09 -19.12 11.89
N THR A 21 3.19 -19.37 13.19
CA THR A 21 2.33 -18.71 14.19
C THR A 21 2.67 -17.22 14.34
N ILE A 22 3.96 -16.88 14.42
CA ILE A 22 4.45 -15.50 14.50
C ILE A 22 4.06 -14.69 13.26
N THR A 23 4.14 -15.28 12.07
CA THR A 23 3.82 -14.57 10.82
C THR A 23 2.32 -14.40 10.58
N SER A 24 1.46 -15.28 11.13
CA SER A 24 0.00 -15.19 10.97
C SER A 24 -0.62 -14.07 11.80
N PHE A 25 -0.06 -13.81 12.98
CA PHE A 25 -0.60 -12.84 13.94
C PHE A 25 -0.70 -11.40 13.36
N PRO A 26 0.34 -10.84 12.71
CA PRO A 26 0.27 -9.51 12.10
C PRO A 26 -0.79 -9.40 11.00
N TYR A 27 -1.05 -10.47 10.24
CA TYR A 27 -2.11 -10.44 9.23
C TYR A 27 -3.49 -10.33 9.86
N PHE A 28 -3.75 -11.06 10.96
CA PHE A 28 -5.01 -10.98 11.68
C PHE A 28 -5.24 -9.57 12.25
N PHE A 29 -4.25 -9.00 12.94
CA PHE A 29 -4.32 -7.62 13.42
C PHE A 29 -4.38 -6.61 12.29
N GLY A 30 -3.70 -6.90 11.18
CA GLY A 30 -3.76 -6.11 9.96
C GLY A 30 -5.17 -5.94 9.45
N VAL A 31 -6.01 -7.00 9.47
CA VAL A 31 -7.43 -6.91 9.07
C VAL A 31 -8.21 -5.97 10.00
N ILE A 32 -8.01 -6.05 11.31
CA ILE A 32 -8.69 -5.19 12.28
C ILE A 32 -8.32 -3.72 12.04
N VAL A 33 -7.02 -3.43 11.94
CA VAL A 33 -6.51 -2.08 11.70
C VAL A 33 -6.97 -1.56 10.34
N LYS A 34 -7.06 -2.42 9.33
CA LYS A 34 -7.57 -2.09 8.00
C LYS A 34 -9.01 -1.54 8.09
N ILE A 35 -9.89 -2.21 8.82
CA ILE A 35 -11.28 -1.77 9.04
C ILE A 35 -11.32 -0.41 9.77
N LEU A 36 -10.46 -0.22 10.78
CA LEU A 36 -10.36 1.05 11.50
C LEU A 36 -9.89 2.19 10.58
N TYR A 37 -8.91 1.93 9.71
CA TYR A 37 -8.42 2.91 8.73
C TYR A 37 -9.49 3.30 7.72
N GLU A 38 -10.29 2.33 7.28
CA GLU A 38 -11.44 2.56 6.40
C GLU A 38 -12.50 3.44 7.09
N TYR A 39 -12.88 3.08 8.33
CA TYR A 39 -13.79 3.88 9.14
C TYR A 39 -13.28 5.32 9.38
N LEU A 40 -11.99 5.49 9.68
CA LEU A 40 -11.37 6.81 9.82
C LEU A 40 -11.39 7.60 8.51
N SER A 41 -11.22 6.93 7.38
CA SER A 41 -11.24 7.55 6.06
C SER A 41 -12.64 8.01 5.64
N ASP A 42 -13.70 7.36 6.13
CA ASP A 42 -15.10 7.70 5.84
C ASP A 42 -15.63 8.83 6.74
N ASN A 43 -14.95 9.13 7.84
CA ASN A 43 -15.35 10.20 8.74
C ASN A 43 -14.97 11.58 8.18
N GLU A 44 -15.84 12.14 7.34
CA GLU A 44 -15.67 13.46 6.70
C GLU A 44 -15.75 14.66 7.66
N LYS A 45 -16.02 14.42 8.95
CA LYS A 45 -16.20 15.50 9.95
C LYS A 45 -14.93 16.33 10.21
N PHE A 46 -13.74 15.78 9.96
CA PHE A 46 -12.47 16.40 10.36
C PHE A 46 -11.66 17.01 9.20
N CYS A 47 -11.78 16.49 7.97
CA CYS A 47 -11.00 16.93 6.81
C CYS A 47 -11.71 16.54 5.50
N SER A 48 -11.37 17.22 4.40
CA SER A 48 -11.72 16.75 3.06
C SER A 48 -11.15 15.33 2.85
N VAL A 49 -11.96 14.42 2.29
CA VAL A 49 -11.60 13.02 2.01
C VAL A 49 -10.25 12.93 1.31
N SER A 50 -9.98 13.85 0.39
CA SER A 50 -8.73 13.99 -0.36
C SER A 50 -7.50 14.13 0.54
N ILE A 51 -7.59 15.05 1.51
CA ILE A 51 -6.51 15.39 2.43
C ILE A 51 -6.34 14.25 3.44
N MET A 52 -7.45 13.70 3.94
CA MET A 52 -7.45 12.58 4.88
C MET A 52 -6.76 11.35 4.28
N LEU A 53 -7.10 10.97 3.04
CA LEU A 53 -6.46 9.87 2.33
C LEU A 53 -4.96 10.11 2.13
N ARG A 54 -4.58 11.34 1.79
CA ARG A 54 -3.17 11.72 1.61
C ARG A 54 -2.39 11.59 2.92
N ILE A 55 -2.95 12.06 4.04
CA ILE A 55 -2.33 11.95 5.37
C ILE A 55 -2.24 10.49 5.80
N LEU A 56 -3.34 9.74 5.77
CA LEU A 56 -3.36 8.32 6.19
C LEU A 56 -2.37 7.47 5.40
N LYS A 57 -2.33 7.65 4.08
CA LYS A 57 -1.39 6.96 3.20
C LYS A 57 0.05 7.37 3.50
N SER A 58 0.32 8.67 3.62
CA SER A 58 1.67 9.18 3.86
C SER A 58 2.21 8.70 5.21
N THR A 59 1.44 8.85 6.28
CA THR A 59 1.85 8.46 7.64
C THR A 59 2.11 6.96 7.72
N SER A 60 1.25 6.14 7.12
CA SER A 60 1.45 4.67 7.10
C SER A 60 2.74 4.31 6.36
N GLN A 61 2.93 4.85 5.15
CA GLN A 61 4.05 4.49 4.28
C GLN A 61 5.39 5.01 4.81
N ILE A 62 5.42 6.22 5.40
CA ILE A 62 6.61 6.78 6.05
C ILE A 62 6.99 5.94 7.26
N THR A 63 6.01 5.59 8.11
CA THR A 63 6.26 4.76 9.29
C THR A 63 6.80 3.39 8.88
N THR A 64 6.24 2.77 7.83
CA THR A 64 6.79 1.54 7.24
C THR A 64 8.22 1.71 6.73
N GLY A 65 8.53 2.79 6.01
CA GLY A 65 9.88 3.07 5.52
C GLY A 65 10.91 3.26 6.65
N ILE A 66 10.55 4.00 7.70
CA ILE A 66 11.41 4.19 8.88
C ILE A 66 11.65 2.84 9.58
N THR A 67 10.60 2.04 9.73
CA THR A 67 10.67 0.70 10.35
C THR A 67 11.65 -0.20 9.59
N PHE A 68 11.64 -0.16 8.26
CA PHE A 68 12.59 -0.87 7.42
C PHE A 68 14.04 -0.41 7.58
N ILE A 69 14.27 0.90 7.68
CA ILE A 69 15.62 1.45 7.87
C ILE A 69 16.16 1.02 9.25
N ILE A 70 15.33 1.09 10.29
CA ILE A 70 15.69 0.60 11.63
C ILE A 70 16.01 -0.89 11.58
N LEU A 71 15.18 -1.69 10.91
CA LEU A 71 15.43 -3.11 10.72
C LEU A 71 16.74 -3.37 9.96
N GLY A 72 17.06 -2.58 8.93
CA GLY A 72 18.32 -2.68 8.20
C GLY A 72 19.56 -2.30 9.03
N LEU A 73 19.45 -1.36 9.98
CA LEU A 73 20.58 -0.95 10.83
C LEU A 73 20.82 -1.92 11.99
N PHE A 74 19.74 -2.36 12.64
CA PHE A 74 19.76 -3.15 13.87
C PHE A 74 19.48 -4.65 13.68
N ALA A 75 19.36 -5.11 12.43
CA ALA A 75 19.13 -6.52 12.12
C ALA A 75 20.04 -7.42 12.97
N THR A 76 19.45 -8.47 13.55
CA THR A 76 20.11 -9.53 14.32
C THR A 76 20.64 -9.18 15.71
N GLN A 77 20.55 -7.91 16.14
CA GLN A 77 20.93 -7.55 17.53
C GLN A 77 19.86 -8.00 18.55
N TYR A 78 18.58 -7.87 18.19
CA TYR A 78 17.46 -8.19 19.07
C TYR A 78 16.35 -8.92 18.30
N ARG A 79 16.35 -10.25 18.39
CA ARG A 79 15.39 -11.14 17.71
C ARG A 79 13.91 -10.77 17.94
N PHE A 80 13.56 -10.33 19.15
CA PHE A 80 12.19 -9.93 19.48
C PHE A 80 11.79 -8.58 18.85
N LEU A 81 12.75 -7.65 18.75
CA LEU A 81 12.53 -6.34 18.15
C LEU A 81 12.29 -6.48 16.64
N ASP A 82 13.04 -7.34 15.96
CA ASP A 82 12.85 -7.64 14.53
C ASP A 82 11.44 -8.17 14.25
N VAL A 83 10.91 -9.04 15.12
CA VAL A 83 9.54 -9.57 15.00
C VAL A 83 8.50 -8.47 15.20
N ILE A 84 8.69 -7.56 16.16
CA ILE A 84 7.78 -6.43 16.38
C ILE A 84 7.79 -5.49 15.18
N LEU A 85 8.97 -5.06 14.72
CA LEU A 85 9.12 -4.16 13.58
C LEU A 85 8.48 -4.79 12.33
N TYR A 86 8.71 -6.07 12.11
CA TYR A 86 8.08 -6.83 11.03
C TYR A 86 6.54 -6.84 11.14
N SER A 87 6.02 -7.03 12.35
CA SER A 87 4.58 -7.06 12.61
C SER A 87 3.94 -5.71 12.31
N VAL A 88 4.53 -4.63 12.83
CA VAL A 88 4.11 -3.24 12.58
C VAL A 88 4.11 -2.96 11.08
N GLN A 89 5.13 -3.41 10.37
CA GLN A 89 5.23 -3.24 8.94
C GLN A 89 4.09 -3.92 8.16
N ILE A 90 3.72 -5.16 8.49
CA ILE A 90 2.60 -5.84 7.82
C ILE A 90 1.30 -5.07 8.03
N ILE A 91 1.06 -4.67 9.27
CA ILE A 91 -0.17 -3.95 9.66
C ILE A 91 -0.28 -2.63 8.90
N LEU A 92 0.77 -1.82 8.91
CA LEU A 92 0.80 -0.54 8.21
C LEU A 92 0.75 -0.69 6.67
N GLY A 93 1.39 -1.75 6.14
CA GLY A 93 1.31 -2.08 4.72
C GLY A 93 -0.12 -2.44 4.30
N ALA A 94 -0.85 -3.20 5.12
CA ALA A 94 -2.25 -3.52 4.89
C ALA A 94 -3.11 -2.24 4.89
N SER A 95 -2.90 -1.32 5.83
CA SER A 95 -3.59 -0.02 5.86
C SER A 95 -3.30 0.85 4.63
N CYS A 96 -2.06 0.87 4.15
CA CYS A 96 -1.68 1.64 2.96
C CYS A 96 -2.47 1.18 1.71
N SER A 97 -2.70 -0.13 1.58
CA SER A 97 -3.48 -0.69 0.45
C SER A 97 -4.92 -0.16 0.39
N VAL A 98 -5.53 0.14 1.54
CA VAL A 98 -6.89 0.72 1.61
C VAL A 98 -6.90 2.12 1.01
N ALA A 99 -5.95 2.96 1.42
CA ALA A 99 -5.91 4.35 0.97
C ALA A 99 -5.65 4.43 -0.54
N ILE A 100 -4.78 3.56 -1.07
CA ILE A 100 -4.54 3.46 -2.52
C ILE A 100 -5.82 3.02 -3.25
N SER A 101 -6.45 1.94 -2.78
CA SER A 101 -7.68 1.41 -3.40
C SER A 101 -8.80 2.45 -3.41
N LYS A 102 -9.01 3.15 -2.29
CA LYS A 102 -10.02 4.21 -2.18
C LYS A 102 -9.69 5.41 -3.05
N SER A 103 -8.43 5.83 -3.15
CA SER A 103 -8.03 6.89 -4.07
C SER A 103 -8.27 6.52 -5.54
N CYS A 104 -7.98 5.28 -5.92
CA CYS A 104 -8.24 4.77 -7.26
C CYS A 104 -9.75 4.73 -7.55
N LEU A 105 -10.57 4.31 -6.57
CA LEU A 105 -12.02 4.32 -6.68
C LEU A 105 -12.58 5.73 -6.92
N LEU A 106 -12.10 6.73 -6.18
CA LEU A 106 -12.53 8.12 -6.35
C LEU A 106 -12.19 8.68 -7.74
N VAL A 107 -11.00 8.33 -8.27
CA VAL A 107 -10.52 8.80 -9.58
C VAL A 107 -11.24 8.14 -10.75
N SER A 108 -11.48 6.82 -10.66
CA SER A 108 -11.96 6.00 -11.78
C SER A 108 -13.46 5.67 -11.74
N GLN A 109 -14.11 5.89 -10.59
CA GLN A 109 -15.53 5.67 -10.37
C GLN A 109 -16.01 4.31 -10.93
N GLN A 110 -16.88 4.34 -11.95
CA GLN A 110 -17.47 3.17 -12.60
C GLN A 110 -16.45 2.23 -13.28
N HIS A 111 -15.25 2.72 -13.61
CA HIS A 111 -14.19 1.95 -14.27
C HIS A 111 -13.15 1.39 -13.29
N PHE A 112 -13.40 1.47 -11.99
CA PHE A 112 -12.47 1.02 -10.95
C PHE A 112 -11.98 -0.42 -11.10
N HIS A 113 -12.87 -1.35 -11.42
CA HIS A 113 -12.51 -2.76 -11.59
C HIS A 113 -11.47 -2.97 -12.70
N PHE A 114 -11.56 -2.19 -13.79
CA PHE A 114 -10.61 -2.25 -14.88
C PHE A 114 -9.24 -1.70 -14.47
N VAL A 115 -9.21 -0.53 -13.80
CA VAL A 115 -7.97 0.09 -13.33
C VAL A 115 -7.25 -0.80 -12.31
N MET A 116 -7.99 -1.40 -11.37
CA MET A 116 -7.43 -2.33 -10.39
C MET A 116 -6.89 -3.62 -11.02
N SER A 117 -7.49 -4.09 -12.12
CA SER A 117 -6.99 -5.25 -12.86
C SER A 117 -5.61 -4.97 -13.46
N ILE A 118 -5.43 -3.79 -14.07
CA ILE A 118 -4.13 -3.34 -14.59
C ILE A 118 -3.10 -3.19 -13.46
N ALA A 119 -3.50 -2.59 -12.34
CA ALA A 119 -2.63 -2.46 -11.17
C ALA A 119 -2.18 -3.82 -10.62
N SER A 120 -3.06 -4.83 -10.61
CA SER A 120 -2.76 -6.19 -10.19
C SER A 120 -1.76 -6.89 -11.12
N ILE A 121 -1.87 -6.68 -12.44
CA ILE A 121 -0.89 -7.18 -13.41
C ILE A 121 0.48 -6.55 -13.12
N GLY A 122 0.54 -5.24 -12.90
CA GLY A 122 1.78 -4.56 -12.51
C GLY A 122 2.39 -5.12 -11.23
N ASN A 123 1.57 -5.37 -10.21
CA ASN A 123 2.01 -5.98 -8.96
C ASN A 123 2.53 -7.42 -9.16
N SER A 124 1.90 -8.19 -10.05
CA SER A 124 2.32 -9.56 -10.37
C SER A 124 3.67 -9.58 -11.06
N ILE A 125 3.92 -8.65 -12.00
CA ILE A 125 5.22 -8.49 -12.64
C ILE A 125 6.29 -8.09 -11.60
N ALA A 126 5.97 -7.16 -10.70
CA ALA A 126 6.86 -6.79 -9.63
C ALA A 126 7.24 -8.00 -8.76
N LEU A 127 6.29 -8.86 -8.39
CA LEU A 127 6.53 -10.08 -7.62
C LEU A 127 7.44 -11.08 -8.35
N LEU A 128 7.42 -11.14 -9.69
CA LEU A 128 8.34 -11.99 -10.47
C LEU A 128 9.77 -11.44 -10.50
N ILE A 129 9.94 -10.12 -10.40
CA ILE A 129 11.27 -9.48 -10.42
C ILE A 129 11.99 -9.63 -9.06
N VAL A 130 11.25 -9.65 -7.94
CA VAL A 130 11.83 -9.67 -6.60
C VAL A 130 12.82 -10.84 -6.39
N PRO A 131 12.53 -12.10 -6.74
CA PRO A 131 13.48 -13.20 -6.59
C PRO A 131 14.77 -13.04 -7.37
N SER A 132 14.66 -12.50 -8.59
CA SER A 132 15.83 -12.24 -9.44
C SER A 132 16.73 -11.18 -8.82
N LEU A 133 16.12 -10.13 -8.24
CA LEU A 133 16.85 -9.08 -7.53
C LEU A 133 17.52 -9.61 -6.25
N VAL A 134 16.82 -10.43 -5.45
CA VAL A 134 17.37 -11.04 -4.24
C VAL A 134 18.54 -11.96 -4.57
N SER A 135 18.42 -12.79 -5.61
CA SER A 135 19.48 -13.69 -6.04
C SER A 135 20.76 -12.96 -6.48
N LEU A 136 20.64 -11.74 -7.01
CA LEU A 136 21.77 -10.92 -7.43
C LEU A 136 22.43 -10.19 -6.26
N ILE A 137 21.63 -9.66 -5.33
CA ILE A 137 22.11 -8.89 -4.17
C ILE A 137 22.71 -9.81 -3.11
N MET A 138 22.20 -11.03 -2.96
CA MET A 138 22.57 -11.90 -1.85
C MET A 138 22.65 -13.38 -2.26
N PRO A 139 23.72 -13.77 -2.97
CA PRO A 139 23.93 -15.16 -3.40
C PRO A 139 24.17 -16.13 -2.23
N ASN A 140 24.73 -15.66 -1.10
CA ASN A 140 25.11 -16.51 0.05
C ASN A 140 24.17 -16.41 1.27
N PHE A 141 23.05 -15.68 1.17
CA PHE A 141 22.12 -15.43 2.28
C PHE A 141 22.73 -14.86 3.57
N GLU A 142 23.83 -14.09 3.45
CA GLU A 142 24.53 -13.49 4.59
C GLU A 142 23.73 -12.35 5.25
N VAL A 143 23.95 -12.17 6.55
CA VAL A 143 23.25 -11.15 7.36
C VAL A 143 23.44 -9.74 6.81
N GLU A 144 24.64 -9.40 6.32
CA GLU A 144 24.93 -8.09 5.73
C GLU A 144 24.12 -7.82 4.45
N GLY A 145 23.84 -8.86 3.66
CA GLY A 145 22.99 -8.77 2.48
C GLY A 145 21.55 -8.39 2.85
N TRP A 146 21.01 -8.94 3.95
CA TRP A 146 19.68 -8.59 4.45
C TRP A 146 19.59 -7.17 4.97
N LYS A 147 20.63 -6.69 5.67
CA LYS A 147 20.71 -5.29 6.12
C LYS A 147 20.65 -4.32 4.94
N THR A 148 21.42 -4.61 3.90
CA THR A 148 21.46 -3.84 2.66
C THR A 148 20.10 -3.87 1.95
N LEU A 149 19.50 -5.06 1.84
CA LEU A 149 18.20 -5.25 1.21
C LEU A 149 17.08 -4.48 1.93
N PHE A 150 17.00 -4.56 3.27
CA PHE A 150 16.00 -3.79 4.02
C PHE A 150 16.21 -2.29 3.91
N SER A 151 17.47 -1.82 3.90
CA SER A 151 17.77 -0.40 3.71
C SER A 151 17.33 0.10 2.33
N ILE A 152 17.64 -0.65 1.26
CA ILE A 152 17.20 -0.33 -0.11
C ILE A 152 15.67 -0.27 -0.20
N ILE A 153 14.98 -1.27 0.36
CA ILE A 153 13.50 -1.30 0.34
C ILE A 153 12.93 -0.13 1.15
N GLY A 154 13.51 0.20 2.30
CA GLY A 154 13.11 1.36 3.10
C GLY A 154 13.19 2.67 2.32
N VAL A 155 14.32 2.92 1.64
CA VAL A 155 14.51 4.10 0.79
C VAL A 155 13.52 4.10 -0.37
N LEU A 156 13.37 2.99 -1.09
CA LEU A 156 12.45 2.87 -2.22
C LEU A 156 10.99 3.13 -1.80
N THR A 157 10.61 2.67 -0.61
CA THR A 157 9.29 2.87 -0.01
C THR A 157 9.00 4.35 0.23
N ILE A 158 9.99 5.10 0.73
CA ILE A 158 9.89 6.56 0.97
C ILE A 158 9.84 7.33 -0.35
N VAL A 159 10.70 6.99 -1.32
CA VAL A 159 10.70 7.63 -2.65
C VAL A 159 9.36 7.40 -3.36
N SER A 160 8.85 6.17 -3.32
CA SER A 160 7.53 5.83 -3.87
C SER A 160 6.42 6.58 -3.13
N ASN A 161 6.58 6.84 -1.84
CA ASN A 161 5.63 7.66 -1.09
C ASN A 161 5.52 9.06 -1.69
N ILE A 162 6.67 9.71 -1.91
CA ILE A 162 6.75 11.07 -2.46
C ILE A 162 6.16 11.11 -3.86
N GLY A 163 6.55 10.18 -4.74
CA GLY A 163 6.03 10.12 -6.11
C GLY A 163 4.51 9.98 -6.15
N PHE A 164 3.96 9.08 -5.34
CA PHE A 164 2.51 8.91 -5.25
C PHE A 164 1.82 10.15 -4.66
N LEU A 165 2.42 10.84 -3.68
CA LEU A 165 1.83 12.06 -3.15
C LEU A 165 1.72 13.14 -4.22
N ILE A 166 2.73 13.29 -5.09
CA ILE A 166 2.71 14.27 -6.19
C ILE A 166 1.61 13.94 -7.21
N VAL A 167 1.45 12.65 -7.55
CA VAL A 167 0.49 12.20 -8.58
C VAL A 167 -0.93 12.03 -8.04
N LEU A 168 -1.11 11.93 -6.71
CA LEU A 168 -2.40 11.69 -6.09
C LEU A 168 -3.40 12.79 -6.44
N LYS A 169 -4.41 12.41 -7.22
CA LYS A 169 -5.65 13.13 -7.42
C LYS A 169 -6.78 12.35 -6.77
N THR A 170 -7.78 13.06 -6.28
CA THR A 170 -8.93 12.50 -5.56
C THR A 170 -10.24 13.02 -6.09
N GLU A 171 -10.18 13.85 -7.13
CA GLU A 171 -11.33 14.27 -7.92
C GLU A 171 -11.57 13.26 -9.06
N PRO A 172 -12.82 13.06 -9.47
CA PRO A 172 -13.13 12.21 -10.60
C PRO A 172 -12.55 12.78 -11.89
N GLU A 173 -11.79 11.95 -12.60
CA GLU A 173 -11.14 12.34 -13.85
C GLU A 173 -12.16 12.60 -14.96
N GLU A 174 -11.80 13.45 -15.92
CA GLU A 174 -12.73 13.96 -16.94
C GLU A 174 -13.38 12.86 -17.78
N TRP A 175 -12.64 11.78 -18.05
CA TRP A 175 -13.14 10.60 -18.79
C TRP A 175 -14.17 9.78 -18.01
N THR A 176 -14.32 10.01 -16.69
CA THR A 176 -15.35 9.36 -15.85
C THR A 176 -16.64 10.18 -15.77
N LYS A 177 -16.58 11.48 -16.06
CA LYS A 177 -17.75 12.36 -16.14
C LYS A 177 -18.50 11.99 -17.42
N THR A 178 -19.37 10.99 -17.35
CA THR A 178 -20.31 10.71 -18.43
C THR A 178 -21.08 12.00 -18.73
N ASN A 179 -21.36 12.25 -20.01
CA ASN A 179 -22.15 13.35 -20.58
C ASN A 179 -23.61 13.42 -20.05
N VAL A 180 -23.86 13.16 -18.77
CA VAL A 180 -25.16 13.34 -18.11
C VAL A 180 -25.48 14.83 -17.96
N ALA A 181 -24.46 15.68 -17.79
CA ALA A 181 -24.63 17.13 -17.85
C ALA A 181 -25.06 17.59 -19.26
N ASP A 182 -24.51 16.96 -20.29
CA ASP A 182 -24.85 17.26 -21.70
C ASP A 182 -26.25 16.74 -22.09
N ASN A 183 -26.69 15.61 -21.52
CA ASN A 183 -28.06 15.11 -21.73
C ASN A 183 -29.10 15.88 -20.91
N LYS A 184 -28.82 16.29 -19.66
CA LYS A 184 -29.73 17.17 -18.90
C LYS A 184 -29.89 18.53 -19.55
N ASN A 185 -28.80 19.11 -20.07
CA ASN A 185 -28.86 20.37 -20.80
C ASN A 185 -29.56 20.22 -22.15
N LYS A 186 -29.40 19.09 -22.86
CA LYS A 186 -30.16 18.81 -24.10
C LYS A 186 -31.65 18.60 -23.84
N GLU A 187 -32.05 17.82 -22.82
CA GLU A 187 -33.46 17.61 -22.47
C GLU A 187 -34.14 18.90 -21.99
N THR A 188 -33.45 19.74 -21.22
CA THR A 188 -33.99 21.03 -20.76
C THR A 188 -34.15 22.02 -21.92
N ASN A 189 -33.22 22.03 -22.88
CA ASN A 189 -33.32 22.88 -24.08
C ASN A 189 -34.36 22.37 -25.09
N LEU A 190 -34.54 21.05 -25.24
CA LEU A 190 -35.60 20.48 -26.07
C LEU A 190 -37.00 20.80 -25.52
N ASN A 191 -37.21 20.69 -24.21
CA ASN A 191 -38.51 21.01 -23.59
C ASN A 191 -38.89 22.50 -23.72
N ASN A 192 -37.91 23.40 -23.72
CA ASN A 192 -38.13 24.84 -23.95
C ASN A 192 -38.40 25.17 -25.43
N SER A 193 -37.94 24.34 -26.38
CA SER A 193 -38.14 24.55 -27.83
C SER A 193 -39.49 24.04 -28.37
N ILE A 194 -40.19 23.18 -27.62
CA ILE A 194 -41.50 22.59 -28.01
C ILE A 194 -42.68 23.42 -27.44
N SER A 195 -42.40 24.44 -26.61
CA SER A 195 -43.41 25.25 -25.91
C SER A 195 -43.79 26.58 -26.62
N TYR A 196 -43.57 26.69 -27.94
CA TYR A 196 -43.99 27.84 -28.76
C TYR A 196 -44.89 27.42 -29.92
#